data_AF-A0A453B518-F1
#
_entry.id   AF-A0A453B518-F1
#
_cell.length_a   1.000
_cell.length_b   1.000
_cell.length_c   1.000
_cell.angle_alpha   90.00
_cell.angle_beta   90.00
_cell.angle_gamma   90.00
#
_symmetry.space_group_name_H-M   'P 1'
#
loop_
_entity.id
_entity.type
_entity.pdbx_description
1 polymer ?
#
loop_
_entity_poly.entity_id
_entity_poly.type
_entity_poly.pdbx_seq_one_letter_code
_entity_poly.pdbx_strand_id
1 'polypeptide(L)'
;MLIRSTGRTLQMARNRSLKSLDLTKSVNNSVNVSAGDTASLIYLWNPWTIITCVGSCTSPIENLMVVIMLHGACSRLAPLAAFGYVMATHLSLYPAILILPVALLLGYGPDTPPTKVFLQKGLSANKIDMSDNGKGTSQKGFGQFSWKPILHFILWVFIWSCYVLSLNSIILNKVGGLQEMFEKTYGFILTVKDLSPNIGVLWYFFAEVFDFFRSFFLIVFNMNIIFMVLPLAIRLKHRPCFLAFVYTAIVAMLKSYPSAGDSALYLGLLGLFANELAGT
;
A
#
# COMPACT_ATOMS: atom_id res chain seq x y z
N MET A 1 -4.88 -15.55 5.99
CA MET A 1 -4.42 -16.36 4.84
C MET A 1 -3.83 -15.51 3.70
N LEU A 2 -4.45 -14.37 3.30
CA LEU A 2 -3.92 -13.51 2.23
C LEU A 2 -2.57 -12.85 2.56
N ILE A 3 -2.38 -12.36 3.80
CA ILE A 3 -1.09 -11.79 4.26
C ILE A 3 0.03 -12.85 4.13
N ARG A 4 -0.25 -14.09 4.55
CA ARG A 4 0.65 -15.24 4.41
C ARG A 4 0.99 -15.52 2.95
N SER A 5 0.00 -15.56 2.07
CA SER A 5 0.22 -15.76 0.62
C SER A 5 1.07 -14.64 0.03
N THR A 6 0.81 -13.38 0.40
CA THR A 6 1.58 -12.21 -0.01
C THR A 6 3.04 -12.35 0.40
N GLY A 7 3.31 -12.74 1.65
CA GLY A 7 4.67 -12.97 2.14
C GLY A 7 5.39 -14.12 1.43
N ARG A 8 4.68 -15.21 1.09
CA ARG A 8 5.26 -16.30 0.28
C ARG A 8 5.61 -15.84 -1.13
N THR A 9 4.73 -15.09 -1.78
CA THR A 9 4.98 -14.54 -3.13
C THR A 9 6.20 -13.63 -3.12
N LEU A 10 6.32 -12.75 -2.12
CA LEU A 10 7.48 -11.88 -1.94
C LEU A 10 8.77 -12.68 -1.67
N GLN A 11 8.71 -13.70 -0.81
CA GLN A 11 9.86 -14.56 -0.52
C GLN A 11 10.32 -15.34 -1.77
N MET A 12 9.39 -15.84 -2.59
CA MET A 12 9.71 -16.51 -3.85
C MET A 12 10.34 -15.55 -4.87
N ALA A 13 9.78 -14.34 -5.02
CA ALA A 13 10.33 -13.29 -5.89
C ALA A 13 11.76 -12.92 -5.46
N ARG A 14 11.98 -12.73 -4.16
CA ARG A 14 13.30 -12.46 -3.58
C ARG A 14 14.28 -13.60 -3.85
N ASN A 15 13.89 -14.85 -3.64
CA ASN A 15 14.75 -16.01 -3.88
C ASN A 15 15.12 -16.16 -5.36
N ARG A 16 14.17 -15.90 -6.28
CA ARG A 16 14.45 -15.89 -7.73
C ARG A 16 15.45 -14.81 -8.09
N SER A 17 15.29 -13.60 -7.55
CA SER A 17 16.22 -12.49 -7.72
C SER A 17 17.62 -12.82 -7.19
N LEU A 18 17.73 -13.41 -5.99
CA LEU A 18 19.02 -13.81 -5.41
C LEU A 18 19.70 -14.93 -6.21
N LYS A 19 18.92 -15.89 -6.72
CA LYS A 19 19.42 -16.94 -7.61
C LYS A 19 19.95 -16.36 -8.92
N SER A 20 19.30 -15.35 -9.49
CA SER A 20 19.81 -14.67 -10.70
C SER A 20 21.09 -13.84 -10.44
N LEU A 21 21.38 -13.52 -9.18
CA LEU A 21 22.57 -12.77 -8.78
C LEU A 21 23.74 -13.68 -8.38
N ASP A 22 23.59 -15.01 -8.46
CA ASP A 22 24.52 -16.05 -7.97
C ASP A 22 24.91 -15.92 -6.48
N LEU A 23 24.10 -15.20 -5.69
CA LEU A 23 24.36 -14.96 -4.27
C LEU A 23 23.86 -16.12 -3.38
N THR A 24 24.00 -17.36 -3.85
CA THR A 24 23.43 -18.58 -3.22
C THR A 24 23.95 -18.81 -1.80
N LYS A 25 25.17 -18.37 -1.49
CA LYS A 25 25.78 -18.47 -0.15
C LYS A 25 25.06 -17.65 0.92
N SER A 26 24.39 -16.55 0.56
CA SER A 26 23.57 -15.74 1.47
C SER A 26 22.22 -16.36 1.79
N VAL A 27 21.68 -17.19 0.88
CA VAL A 27 20.34 -17.79 1.01
C VAL A 27 20.32 -18.88 2.08
N ASN A 28 21.42 -19.62 2.24
CA ASN A 28 21.50 -20.72 3.21
C ASN A 28 21.63 -20.25 4.67
N ASN A 29 22.04 -18.99 4.91
CA ASN A 29 22.25 -18.46 6.27
C ASN A 29 21.05 -17.67 6.82
N SER A 30 20.07 -17.28 5.99
CA SER A 30 18.86 -16.62 6.50
C SER A 30 17.91 -17.68 7.06
N VAL A 31 17.81 -17.73 8.39
CA VAL A 31 16.90 -18.60 9.14
C VAL A 31 15.49 -18.58 8.53
N ASN A 32 14.93 -19.78 8.39
CA ASN A 32 13.76 -20.18 7.62
C ASN A 32 12.40 -19.64 8.13
N VAL A 33 12.38 -18.53 8.89
CA VAL A 33 11.12 -17.93 9.36
C VAL A 33 10.45 -17.26 8.17
N SER A 34 9.35 -17.86 7.70
CA SER A 34 8.54 -17.26 6.65
C SER A 34 7.93 -15.97 7.20
N ALA A 35 8.43 -14.81 6.77
CA ALA A 35 7.97 -13.50 7.24
C ALA A 35 6.45 -13.31 7.10
N GLY A 36 5.83 -13.99 6.11
CA GLY A 36 4.37 -14.03 5.94
C GLY A 36 3.64 -14.78 7.06
N ASP A 37 4.22 -15.83 7.62
CA ASP A 37 3.65 -16.59 8.74
C ASP A 37 3.69 -15.72 10.01
N THR A 38 4.83 -15.09 10.29
CA THR A 38 4.99 -14.15 11.42
C THR A 38 4.03 -12.96 11.31
N ALA A 39 3.94 -12.31 10.14
CA ALA A 39 3.00 -11.21 9.91
C ALA A 39 1.54 -11.63 10.13
N SER A 40 1.17 -12.84 9.70
CA SER A 40 -0.18 -13.36 9.90
C SER A 40 -0.50 -13.64 11.37
N LEU A 41 0.48 -14.11 12.15
CA LEU A 41 0.35 -14.32 13.59
C LEU A 41 0.21 -12.98 14.31
N ILE A 42 1.04 -11.99 13.98
CA ILE A 42 0.99 -10.65 14.56
C ILE A 42 -0.37 -10.01 14.29
N TYR A 43 -0.89 -10.10 13.07
CA TYR A 43 -2.22 -9.53 12.75
C TYR A 43 -3.36 -10.24 13.50
N LEU A 44 -3.30 -11.57 13.64
CA LEU A 44 -4.33 -12.36 14.31
C LEU A 44 -4.35 -12.14 15.82
N TRP A 45 -3.18 -12.03 16.44
CA TRP A 45 -3.01 -11.80 17.88
C TRP A 45 -3.02 -10.31 18.25
N ASN A 46 -3.26 -9.43 17.28
CA ASN A 46 -3.32 -8.00 17.54
C ASN A 46 -4.60 -7.66 18.35
N PRO A 47 -4.48 -7.09 19.56
CA PRO A 47 -5.63 -6.74 20.38
C PRO A 47 -6.58 -5.77 19.66
N TRP A 48 -6.05 -4.89 18.80
CA TRP A 48 -6.85 -3.97 18.02
C TRP A 48 -7.76 -4.67 17.00
N THR A 49 -7.28 -5.76 16.38
CA THR A 49 -8.11 -6.59 15.49
C THR A 49 -9.26 -7.23 16.27
N ILE A 50 -8.96 -7.79 17.45
CA ILE A 50 -9.96 -8.49 18.27
C ILE A 50 -11.02 -7.51 18.77
N ILE A 51 -10.60 -6.36 19.31
CA ILE A 51 -11.52 -5.34 19.84
C ILE A 51 -12.43 -4.80 18.73
N THR A 52 -11.91 -4.54 17.53
CA THR A 52 -12.74 -4.01 16.42
C THR A 52 -13.69 -5.05 15.83
N CYS A 53 -13.33 -6.33 15.86
CA CYS A 53 -14.26 -7.42 15.55
C CYS A 53 -15.37 -7.54 16.59
N VAL A 54 -15.05 -7.42 17.88
CA VAL A 54 -16.06 -7.45 18.97
C VAL A 54 -16.95 -6.21 18.94
N GLY A 55 -16.38 -5.05 18.62
CA GLY A 55 -17.08 -3.77 18.54
C GLY A 55 -17.98 -3.61 17.30
N SER A 56 -18.20 -4.66 16.50
CA SER A 56 -19.03 -4.63 15.28
C SER A 56 -18.68 -3.50 14.32
N CYS A 57 -17.40 -3.15 14.22
CA CYS A 57 -16.91 -2.08 13.36
C CYS A 57 -16.73 -2.58 11.91
N THR A 58 -16.85 -1.68 10.93
CA THR A 58 -16.58 -1.99 9.51
C THR A 58 -15.09 -2.03 9.16
N SER A 59 -14.21 -1.58 10.06
CA SER A 59 -12.75 -1.51 9.83
C SER A 59 -12.09 -2.84 9.39
N PRO A 60 -12.49 -4.03 9.90
CA PRO A 60 -11.96 -5.30 9.38
C PRO A 60 -12.28 -5.53 7.90
N ILE A 61 -13.40 -5.01 7.41
CA ILE A 61 -13.79 -5.10 5.99
C ILE A 61 -12.92 -4.16 5.14
N GLU A 62 -12.67 -2.92 5.60
CA GLU A 62 -11.73 -1.99 4.96
C GLU A 62 -10.33 -2.63 4.85
N ASN A 63 -9.85 -3.17 5.97
CA ASN A 63 -8.56 -3.84 6.06
C ASN A 63 -8.46 -5.04 5.11
N LEU A 64 -9.53 -5.83 4.99
CA LEU A 64 -9.59 -6.95 4.06
C LEU A 64 -9.46 -6.47 2.61
N MET A 65 -10.18 -5.41 2.21
CA MET A 65 -10.13 -4.88 0.85
C MET A 65 -8.74 -4.33 0.49
N VAL A 66 -8.08 -3.64 1.43
CA VAL A 66 -6.69 -3.18 1.28
C VAL A 66 -5.72 -4.37 1.14
N VAL A 67 -5.89 -5.43 1.93
CA VAL A 67 -5.04 -6.63 1.82
C VAL A 67 -5.27 -7.37 0.49
N ILE A 68 -6.51 -7.47 0.00
CA ILE A 68 -6.82 -8.05 -1.32
C ILE A 68 -6.13 -7.24 -2.43
N MET A 69 -6.20 -5.91 -2.34
CA MET A 69 -5.53 -5.02 -3.28
C MET A 69 -4.02 -5.26 -3.31
N LEU A 70 -3.37 -5.32 -2.15
CA LEU A 70 -1.92 -5.57 -2.03
C LEU A 70 -1.53 -6.97 -2.51
N HIS A 71 -2.32 -8.00 -2.19
CA HIS A 71 -2.09 -9.37 -2.62
C HIS A 71 -2.22 -9.53 -4.14
N GLY A 72 -3.27 -8.95 -4.73
CA GLY A 72 -3.48 -8.91 -6.18
C GLY A 72 -2.32 -8.20 -6.88
N ALA A 73 -1.83 -7.10 -6.29
CA ALA A 73 -0.69 -6.36 -6.82
C ALA A 73 0.62 -7.15 -6.76
N CYS A 74 0.88 -7.86 -5.65
CA CYS A 74 2.05 -8.74 -5.51
C CYS A 74 1.99 -9.94 -6.48
N SER A 75 0.80 -10.48 -6.73
CA SER A 75 0.60 -11.62 -7.64
C SER A 75 0.51 -11.20 -9.11
N ARG A 76 0.54 -9.89 -9.42
CA ARG A 76 0.28 -9.28 -10.74
C ARG A 76 -1.11 -9.61 -11.33
N LEU A 77 -2.09 -9.95 -10.49
CA LEU A 77 -3.49 -10.09 -10.91
C LEU A 77 -4.16 -8.72 -10.84
N ALA A 78 -4.08 -7.97 -11.94
CA ALA A 78 -4.72 -6.67 -12.11
C ALA A 78 -6.23 -6.62 -11.74
N PRO A 79 -7.10 -7.58 -12.15
CA PRO A 79 -8.53 -7.50 -11.82
C PRO A 79 -8.81 -7.66 -10.32
N LEU A 80 -8.07 -8.55 -9.63
CA LEU A 80 -8.20 -8.73 -8.18
C LEU A 80 -7.71 -7.50 -7.41
N ALA A 81 -6.60 -6.92 -7.85
CA ALA A 81 -6.09 -5.68 -7.27
C ALA A 81 -7.06 -4.51 -7.46
N ALA A 82 -7.65 -4.39 -8.67
CA ALA A 82 -8.61 -3.35 -9.01
C ALA A 82 -9.90 -3.47 -8.20
N PHE A 83 -10.42 -4.69 -8.02
CA PHE A 83 -11.60 -4.94 -7.19
C PHE A 83 -11.37 -4.51 -5.73
N GLY A 84 -10.25 -4.94 -5.12
CA GLY A 84 -9.91 -4.54 -3.76
C GLY A 84 -9.72 -3.03 -3.61
N TYR A 85 -9.09 -2.38 -4.59
CA TYR A 85 -8.93 -0.92 -4.62
C TYR A 85 -10.27 -0.19 -4.67
N VAL A 86 -11.14 -0.53 -5.63
CA VAL A 86 -12.45 0.13 -5.80
C VAL A 86 -13.30 -0.04 -4.55
N MET A 87 -13.41 -1.26 -4.02
CA MET A 87 -14.19 -1.51 -2.79
C MET A 87 -13.61 -0.78 -1.58
N ALA A 88 -12.28 -0.72 -1.44
CA ALA A 88 -11.64 0.05 -0.36
C ALA A 88 -11.94 1.56 -0.50
N THR A 89 -11.85 2.14 -1.70
CA THR A 89 -12.15 3.56 -1.94
C THR A 89 -13.61 3.94 -1.71
N HIS A 90 -14.53 2.99 -1.94
CA HIS A 90 -15.95 3.20 -1.68
C HIS A 90 -16.30 3.13 -0.19
N LEU A 91 -15.61 2.29 0.58
CA LEU A 91 -15.79 2.22 2.04
C LEU A 91 -15.10 3.38 2.75
N SER A 92 -13.92 3.77 2.29
CA SER A 92 -13.15 4.89 2.83
C SER A 92 -12.42 5.62 1.71
N LEU A 93 -12.41 6.96 1.75
CA LEU A 93 -11.76 7.78 0.71
C LEU A 93 -10.22 7.60 0.69
N TYR A 94 -9.60 7.45 1.87
CA TYR A 94 -8.16 7.53 2.06
C TYR A 94 -7.31 6.44 1.38
N PRO A 95 -7.77 5.17 1.29
CA PRO A 95 -7.12 4.15 0.47
C PRO A 95 -6.84 4.54 -0.99
N ALA A 96 -7.48 5.59 -1.53
CA ALA A 96 -7.21 6.10 -2.88
C ALA A 96 -5.72 6.45 -3.09
N ILE A 97 -5.03 6.91 -2.04
CA ILE A 97 -3.60 7.27 -2.07
C ILE A 97 -2.71 6.06 -2.41
N LEU A 98 -3.17 4.84 -2.10
CA LEU A 98 -2.43 3.61 -2.38
C LEU A 98 -2.40 3.24 -3.87
N ILE A 99 -3.08 3.99 -4.75
CA ILE A 99 -2.98 3.74 -6.19
C ILE A 99 -1.55 3.87 -6.71
N LEU A 100 -0.75 4.78 -6.14
CA LEU A 100 0.62 5.03 -6.56
C LEU A 100 1.56 3.84 -6.27
N PRO A 101 1.65 3.31 -5.03
CA PRO A 101 2.46 2.11 -4.77
C PRO A 101 1.94 0.88 -5.51
N VAL A 102 0.62 0.73 -5.69
CA VAL A 102 0.04 -0.39 -6.45
C VAL A 102 0.43 -0.32 -7.92
N ALA A 103 0.32 0.84 -8.56
CA ALA A 103 0.75 1.04 -9.94
C ALA A 103 2.25 0.78 -10.13
N LEU A 104 3.08 1.24 -9.18
CA LEU A 104 4.52 0.95 -9.19
C LEU A 104 4.80 -0.55 -9.01
N LEU A 105 4.07 -1.24 -8.13
CA LEU A 105 4.23 -2.67 -7.89
C LEU A 105 3.83 -3.51 -9.12
N LEU A 106 2.78 -3.12 -9.84
CA LEU A 106 2.39 -3.76 -11.10
C LEU A 106 3.39 -3.47 -12.24
N GLY A 107 3.93 -2.26 -12.31
CA GLY A 107 4.81 -1.82 -13.39
C GLY A 107 6.24 -2.37 -13.29
N TYR A 108 6.82 -2.39 -12.09
CA TYR A 108 8.15 -2.96 -11.83
C TYR A 108 8.11 -4.46 -11.53
N GLY A 109 6.97 -4.96 -11.06
CA GLY A 109 6.84 -6.31 -10.55
C GLY A 109 7.48 -6.51 -9.17
N PRO A 110 7.13 -7.60 -8.47
CA PRO A 110 7.71 -7.92 -7.16
C PRO A 110 9.19 -8.34 -7.23
N ASP A 111 9.73 -8.50 -8.44
CA ASP A 111 11.03 -9.14 -8.72
C ASP A 111 12.21 -8.16 -8.86
N THR A 112 12.04 -6.86 -8.56
CA THR A 112 13.13 -5.89 -8.73
C THR A 112 14.12 -5.93 -7.55
N PRO A 113 15.40 -6.31 -7.77
CA PRO A 113 16.40 -6.32 -6.71
C PRO A 113 16.84 -4.90 -6.34
N PRO A 114 17.26 -4.63 -5.08
CA PRO A 114 17.89 -3.37 -4.66
C PRO A 114 18.97 -2.89 -5.63
N THR A 115 18.80 -1.71 -6.25
CA THR A 115 19.84 -1.01 -7.04
C THR A 115 21.14 -0.89 -6.27
N LYS A 116 21.07 -0.81 -4.93
CA LYS A 116 22.24 -0.79 -4.04
C LYS A 116 23.07 -2.09 -4.11
N VAL A 117 22.44 -3.26 -4.28
CA VAL A 117 23.15 -4.54 -4.42
C VAL A 117 23.82 -4.64 -5.80
N PHE A 118 23.23 -4.05 -6.84
CA PHE A 118 23.89 -3.91 -8.14
C PHE A 118 25.10 -2.99 -8.07
N LEU A 119 25.05 -1.90 -7.31
CA LEU A 119 26.18 -0.99 -7.14
C LEU A 119 27.34 -1.69 -6.40
N GLN A 120 27.03 -2.53 -5.42
CA GLN A 120 28.03 -3.37 -4.74
C GLN A 120 28.61 -4.46 -5.65
N LYS A 121 27.82 -5.08 -6.53
CA LYS A 121 28.34 -6.00 -7.56
C LYS A 121 29.21 -5.27 -8.58
N GLY A 122 28.82 -4.06 -9.01
CA GLY A 122 29.64 -3.23 -9.91
C GLY A 122 30.98 -2.82 -9.28
N LEU A 123 30.98 -2.46 -7.99
CA LEU A 123 32.21 -2.17 -7.23
C LEU A 123 33.07 -3.42 -6.99
N SER A 124 32.45 -4.58 -6.71
CA SER A 124 33.17 -5.83 -6.52
C SER A 124 33.68 -6.45 -7.83
N ALA A 125 32.95 -6.25 -8.95
CA ALA A 125 33.37 -6.65 -10.29
C ALA A 125 34.50 -5.75 -10.79
N ASN A 126 34.42 -4.42 -10.60
CA ASN A 126 35.54 -3.52 -10.88
C ASN A 126 36.81 -3.83 -10.07
N LYS A 127 36.69 -4.51 -8.93
CA LYS A 127 37.84 -4.96 -8.14
C LYS A 127 38.46 -6.26 -8.68
N ILE A 128 37.75 -6.99 -9.54
CA ILE A 128 38.16 -8.24 -10.19
C ILE A 128 38.61 -7.95 -11.64
N ASP A 129 38.04 -6.95 -12.31
CA ASP A 129 38.27 -6.62 -13.72
C ASP A 129 39.55 -5.79 -14.01
N MET A 130 40.50 -5.70 -13.08
CA MET A 130 41.85 -5.20 -13.40
C MET A 130 42.73 -6.25 -14.11
N SER A 131 42.12 -7.38 -14.48
CA SER A 131 42.71 -8.46 -15.26
C SER A 131 41.61 -9.20 -16.02
N ASP A 132 41.12 -8.63 -17.13
CA ASP A 132 41.05 -9.31 -18.44
C ASP A 132 40.17 -8.49 -19.41
N ASN A 133 40.61 -8.41 -20.66
CA ASN A 133 40.04 -7.55 -21.70
C ASN A 133 39.10 -8.38 -22.59
N GLY A 134 37.79 -8.13 -22.57
CA GLY A 134 36.86 -8.95 -23.35
C GLY A 134 35.44 -8.42 -23.48
N LYS A 135 35.18 -7.70 -24.58
CA LYS A 135 33.91 -7.56 -25.33
C LYS A 135 32.63 -7.41 -24.50
N GLY A 136 32.21 -6.16 -24.33
CA GLY A 136 30.93 -5.76 -23.78
C GLY A 136 29.75 -6.27 -24.61
N THR A 137 29.14 -7.36 -24.15
CA THR A 137 27.77 -7.74 -24.50
C THR A 137 26.83 -6.90 -23.65
N SER A 138 26.12 -5.95 -24.27
CA SER A 138 25.11 -5.11 -23.65
C SER A 138 24.10 -5.93 -22.85
N GLN A 139 24.31 -6.02 -21.52
CA GLN A 139 23.30 -6.48 -20.58
C GLN A 139 22.10 -5.54 -20.70
N LYS A 140 21.04 -6.02 -21.37
CA LYS A 140 19.74 -5.33 -21.44
C LYS A 140 19.35 -4.89 -20.04
N GLY A 141 19.21 -3.58 -19.83
CA GLY A 141 18.91 -2.96 -18.55
C GLY A 141 17.72 -3.65 -17.86
N PHE A 142 18.00 -4.40 -16.81
CA PHE A 142 17.00 -5.07 -15.99
C PHE A 142 16.31 -4.03 -15.09
N GLY A 143 15.36 -3.31 -15.69
CA GLY A 143 14.58 -2.25 -15.06
C GLY A 143 13.51 -1.68 -15.98
N GLN A 144 13.01 -2.48 -16.94
CA GLN A 144 12.06 -2.00 -17.94
C GLN A 144 10.65 -1.93 -17.32
N PHE A 145 10.25 -0.71 -16.96
CA PHE A 145 8.91 -0.41 -16.45
C PHE A 145 7.86 -0.81 -17.49
N SER A 146 7.00 -1.77 -17.14
CA SER A 146 5.98 -2.27 -18.05
C SER A 146 4.68 -1.48 -17.86
N TRP A 147 4.29 -0.72 -18.88
CA TRP A 147 3.04 0.05 -18.87
C TRP A 147 1.79 -0.83 -19.11
N LYS A 148 1.95 -2.00 -19.75
CA LYS A 148 0.82 -2.86 -20.13
C LYS A 148 -0.02 -3.34 -18.93
N PRO A 149 0.57 -3.84 -17.83
CA PRO A 149 -0.18 -4.23 -16.63
C PRO A 149 -0.91 -3.07 -15.97
N ILE A 150 -0.33 -1.86 -16.03
CA ILE A 150 -0.90 -0.64 -15.44
C ILE A 150 -2.13 -0.20 -16.22
N LEU A 151 -2.04 -0.15 -17.56
CA LEU A 151 -3.20 0.17 -18.40
C LEU A 151 -4.32 -0.84 -18.20
N HIS A 152 -4.00 -2.13 -18.13
CA HIS A 152 -4.96 -3.17 -17.84
C HIS A 152 -5.60 -2.99 -16.44
N PHE A 153 -4.81 -2.63 -15.42
CA PHE A 153 -5.32 -2.31 -14.08
C PHE A 153 -6.27 -1.10 -14.09
N ILE A 154 -5.90 -0.01 -14.76
CA ILE A 154 -6.75 1.18 -14.88
C ILE A 154 -8.08 0.85 -15.56
N LEU A 155 -8.06 0.05 -16.62
CA LEU A 155 -9.25 -0.42 -17.31
C LEU A 155 -10.17 -1.21 -16.34
N TRP A 156 -9.61 -2.15 -15.58
CA TRP A 156 -10.39 -2.90 -14.58
C TRP A 156 -10.92 -2.02 -13.45
N VAL A 157 -10.15 -1.03 -12.98
CA VAL A 157 -10.62 -0.06 -11.98
C VAL A 157 -11.82 0.71 -12.52
N PHE A 158 -11.78 1.14 -13.77
CA PHE A 158 -12.90 1.83 -14.42
C PHE A 158 -14.14 0.93 -14.50
N ILE A 159 -14.00 -0.32 -14.95
CA ILE A 159 -15.11 -1.28 -15.02
C ILE A 159 -15.74 -1.49 -13.63
N TRP A 160 -14.93 -1.78 -12.62
CA TRP A 160 -15.43 -2.01 -11.26
C TRP A 160 -16.07 -0.76 -10.65
N SER A 161 -15.50 0.41 -10.88
CA SER A 161 -16.07 1.68 -10.40
C SER A 161 -17.43 1.97 -11.05
N CYS A 162 -17.54 1.81 -12.37
CA CYS A 162 -18.83 1.92 -13.07
C CYS A 162 -19.84 0.92 -12.52
N TYR A 163 -19.45 -0.33 -12.29
CA TYR A 163 -20.32 -1.35 -11.72
C TYR A 163 -20.85 -0.96 -10.34
N VAL A 164 -19.97 -0.55 -9.42
CA VAL A 164 -20.38 -0.14 -8.07
C VAL A 164 -21.26 1.11 -8.12
N LEU A 165 -20.95 2.10 -8.96
CA LEU A 165 -21.79 3.29 -9.11
C LEU A 165 -23.16 2.97 -9.71
N SER A 166 -23.24 2.07 -10.70
CA SER A 166 -24.52 1.60 -11.23
C SER A 166 -25.36 0.90 -10.16
N LEU A 167 -24.75 0.03 -9.34
CA LEU A 167 -25.44 -0.61 -8.22
C LEU A 167 -25.96 0.43 -7.21
N ASN A 168 -25.12 1.38 -6.82
CA ASN A 168 -25.53 2.46 -5.91
C ASN A 168 -26.67 3.28 -6.52
N SER A 169 -26.62 3.60 -7.81
CA SER A 169 -27.67 4.35 -8.49
C SER A 169 -29.02 3.61 -8.48
N ILE A 170 -29.02 2.29 -8.67
CA ILE A 170 -30.24 1.48 -8.64
C ILE A 170 -30.83 1.46 -7.23
N ILE A 171 -29.99 1.30 -6.21
CA ILE A 171 -30.41 1.23 -4.81
C ILE A 171 -30.93 2.58 -4.31
N LEU A 172 -30.21 3.67 -4.62
CA LEU A 172 -30.52 5.03 -4.14
C LEU A 172 -31.53 5.80 -5.00
N ASN A 173 -32.11 5.17 -6.03
CA ASN A 173 -33.06 5.82 -6.93
C ASN A 173 -34.30 6.40 -6.20
N LYS A 174 -34.55 5.95 -4.96
CA LYS A 174 -35.66 6.43 -4.11
C LYS A 174 -35.28 7.55 -3.12
N VAL A 175 -34.00 7.85 -2.93
CA VAL A 175 -33.49 8.71 -1.83
C VAL A 175 -32.47 9.74 -2.36
N GLY A 176 -32.80 10.42 -3.47
CA GLY A 176 -31.97 11.52 -3.99
C GLY A 176 -30.80 11.12 -4.91
N GLY A 177 -30.65 9.84 -5.23
CA GLY A 177 -29.73 9.36 -6.27
C GLY A 177 -28.24 9.49 -5.93
N LEU A 178 -27.38 9.47 -6.95
CA LEU A 178 -25.92 9.45 -6.76
C LEU A 178 -25.35 10.76 -6.20
N GLN A 179 -25.93 11.91 -6.54
CA GLN A 179 -25.41 13.21 -6.11
C GLN A 179 -25.48 13.36 -4.58
N GLU A 180 -26.59 12.95 -3.98
CA GLU A 180 -26.75 12.97 -2.53
C GLU A 180 -25.77 12.00 -1.85
N MET A 181 -25.52 10.82 -2.41
CA MET A 181 -24.47 9.91 -1.93
C MET A 181 -23.09 10.60 -1.94
N PHE A 182 -22.73 11.28 -3.03
CA PHE A 182 -21.42 11.92 -3.13
C PHE A 182 -21.27 13.07 -2.12
N GLU A 183 -22.30 13.88 -1.95
CA GLU A 183 -22.29 14.98 -1.00
C GLU A 183 -22.20 14.49 0.45
N LYS A 184 -23.01 13.48 0.81
CA LYS A 184 -23.09 12.94 2.18
C LYS A 184 -21.90 12.06 2.55
N THR A 185 -21.32 11.33 1.59
CA THR A 185 -20.19 10.43 1.87
C THR A 185 -18.86 11.16 1.69
N TYR A 186 -18.56 11.64 0.47
CA TYR A 186 -17.25 12.24 0.17
C TYR A 186 -17.18 13.71 0.60
N GLY A 187 -18.26 14.47 0.38
CA GLY A 187 -18.33 15.88 0.79
C GLY A 187 -18.23 16.05 2.31
N PHE A 188 -18.87 15.17 3.08
CA PHE A 188 -18.77 15.15 4.53
C PHE A 188 -17.35 14.84 5.04
N ILE A 189 -16.68 13.84 4.45
CA ILE A 189 -15.32 13.45 4.84
C ILE A 189 -14.32 14.58 4.56
N LEU A 190 -14.44 15.25 3.40
CA LEU A 190 -13.53 16.34 3.02
C LEU A 190 -13.77 17.63 3.80
N THR A 191 -15.02 17.92 4.12
CA THR A 191 -15.39 19.15 4.87
C THR A 191 -15.23 18.96 6.39
N VAL A 192 -15.00 17.73 6.85
CA VAL A 192 -14.84 17.33 8.26
C VAL A 192 -15.83 18.09 9.15
N LYS A 193 -17.14 18.04 8.82
CA LYS A 193 -18.14 18.88 9.48
C LYS A 193 -18.38 18.45 10.94
N ASP A 194 -18.23 17.17 11.21
CA ASP A 194 -18.46 16.58 12.52
C ASP A 194 -17.17 16.53 13.34
N LEU A 195 -17.21 17.14 14.52
CA LEU A 195 -16.11 17.21 15.49
C LEU A 195 -16.38 16.31 16.70
N SER A 196 -17.18 15.26 16.51
CA SER A 196 -17.38 14.25 17.53
C SER A 196 -16.03 13.67 18.00
N PRO A 197 -15.87 13.42 19.32
CA PRO A 197 -14.62 12.92 19.88
C PRO A 197 -14.08 11.70 19.17
N ASN A 198 -12.85 11.80 18.64
CA ASN A 198 -12.17 10.70 18.00
C ASN A 198 -10.68 10.64 18.41
N ILE A 199 -10.02 9.52 18.13
CA ILE A 199 -8.61 9.30 18.48
C ILE A 199 -7.65 10.06 17.54
N GLY A 200 -8.16 10.64 16.46
CA GLY A 200 -7.36 11.25 15.40
C GLY A 200 -6.79 12.60 15.77
N VAL A 201 -5.60 12.87 15.21
CA VAL A 201 -4.89 14.15 15.38
C VAL A 201 -5.73 15.32 14.85
N LEU A 202 -6.50 15.11 13.78
CA LEU A 202 -7.32 16.14 13.17
C LEU A 202 -8.43 16.62 14.11
N TRP A 203 -9.01 15.74 14.93
CA TRP A 203 -10.00 16.15 15.92
C TRP A 203 -9.41 17.07 16.99
N TYR A 204 -8.30 16.67 17.62
CA TYR A 204 -7.63 17.50 18.63
C TYR A 204 -7.25 18.88 18.08
N PHE A 205 -6.75 18.93 16.84
CA PHE A 205 -6.40 20.19 16.21
C PHE A 205 -7.61 21.08 15.94
N PHE A 206 -8.67 20.53 15.33
CA PHE A 206 -9.86 21.32 14.98
C PHE A 206 -10.79 21.62 16.17
N ALA A 207 -10.66 20.88 17.27
CA ALA A 207 -11.33 21.21 18.52
C ALA A 207 -10.72 22.48 19.16
N GLU A 208 -9.42 22.72 18.96
CA GLU A 208 -8.70 23.86 19.53
C GLU A 208 -8.70 25.10 18.61
N VAL A 209 -8.77 24.91 17.30
CA VAL A 209 -8.72 26.00 16.32
C VAL A 209 -10.03 26.79 16.25
N PHE A 210 -9.91 28.12 16.17
CA PHE A 210 -11.04 29.00 15.91
C PHE A 210 -11.77 28.66 14.60
N ASP A 211 -13.09 28.65 14.66
CA ASP A 211 -13.96 28.33 13.51
C ASP A 211 -13.67 29.17 12.27
N PHE A 212 -13.27 30.43 12.45
CA PHE A 212 -12.94 31.34 11.35
C PHE A 212 -11.81 30.80 10.45
N PHE A 213 -10.80 30.13 11.03
CA PHE A 213 -9.65 29.61 10.29
C PHE A 213 -9.78 28.15 9.88
N ARG A 214 -10.87 27.47 10.26
CA ARG A 214 -11.05 26.03 10.04
C ARG A 214 -10.94 25.63 8.57
N SER A 215 -11.59 26.36 7.68
CA SER A 215 -11.53 26.10 6.23
C SER A 215 -10.10 26.20 5.66
N PHE A 216 -9.32 27.17 6.13
CA PHE A 216 -7.92 27.32 5.73
C PHE A 216 -7.10 26.11 6.15
N PHE A 217 -7.18 25.72 7.43
CA PHE A 217 -6.43 24.57 7.92
C PHE A 217 -6.89 23.24 7.28
N LEU A 218 -8.18 23.07 6.99
CA LEU A 218 -8.68 21.89 6.26
C LEU A 218 -8.01 21.75 4.89
N ILE A 219 -7.87 22.83 4.13
CA ILE A 219 -7.19 22.82 2.84
C ILE A 219 -5.70 22.47 3.05
N VAL A 220 -5.05 23.08 4.04
CA VAL A 220 -3.63 22.82 4.35
C VAL A 220 -3.39 21.36 4.72
N PHE A 221 -4.24 20.73 5.54
CA PHE A 221 -4.07 19.32 5.91
C PHE A 221 -4.26 18.38 4.72
N ASN A 222 -5.29 18.60 3.90
CA ASN A 222 -5.50 17.80 2.69
C ASN A 222 -4.31 17.95 1.71
N MET A 223 -3.77 19.17 1.55
CA MET A 223 -2.57 19.41 0.74
C MET A 223 -1.31 18.77 1.33
N ASN A 224 -1.17 18.77 2.66
CA ASN A 224 -0.05 18.15 3.35
C ASN A 224 0.02 16.64 3.10
N ILE A 225 -1.14 15.95 3.08
CA ILE A 225 -1.19 14.52 2.77
C ILE A 225 -0.61 14.26 1.37
N ILE A 226 -1.01 15.05 0.37
CA ILE A 226 -0.48 14.94 -1.00
C ILE A 226 1.02 15.23 -1.04
N PHE A 227 1.47 16.27 -0.31
CA PHE A 227 2.88 16.68 -0.27
C PHE A 227 3.77 15.70 0.50
N MET A 228 3.25 14.92 1.45
CA MET A 228 4.01 13.83 2.09
C MET A 228 4.13 12.60 1.18
N VAL A 229 3.07 12.29 0.44
CA VAL A 229 3.00 11.12 -0.43
C VAL A 229 3.96 11.26 -1.62
N LEU A 230 3.97 12.39 -2.32
CA LEU A 230 4.73 12.53 -3.56
C LEU A 230 6.26 12.32 -3.40
N PRO A 231 6.95 12.97 -2.44
CA PRO A 231 8.40 12.79 -2.24
C PRO A 231 8.74 11.38 -1.77
N LEU A 232 7.86 10.78 -0.96
CA LEU A 232 8.05 9.42 -0.46
C LEU A 232 7.98 8.40 -1.61
N ALA A 233 7.06 8.60 -2.56
CA ALA A 233 6.99 7.78 -3.78
C ALA A 233 8.28 7.83 -4.60
N ILE A 234 8.85 9.03 -4.76
CA ILE A 234 10.07 9.24 -5.53
C ILE A 234 11.26 8.57 -4.83
N ARG A 235 11.37 8.76 -3.50
CA ARG A 235 12.48 8.23 -2.70
C ARG A 235 12.48 6.71 -2.59
N LEU A 236 11.30 6.10 -2.43
CA LEU A 236 11.12 4.66 -2.20
C LEU A 236 10.67 3.91 -3.45
N LYS A 237 10.75 4.51 -4.64
CA LYS A 237 10.42 3.87 -5.93
C LYS A 237 11.07 2.50 -6.12
N HIS A 238 12.26 2.32 -5.55
CA HIS A 238 13.00 1.08 -5.54
C HIS A 238 12.25 -0.08 -4.83
N ARG A 239 11.47 0.22 -3.79
CA ARG A 239 10.85 -0.76 -2.90
C ARG A 239 9.33 -0.52 -2.82
N PRO A 240 8.56 -0.84 -3.88
CA PRO A 240 7.14 -0.52 -3.95
C PRO A 240 6.29 -1.21 -2.87
N CYS A 241 6.69 -2.40 -2.41
CA CYS A 241 5.97 -3.11 -1.35
C CYS A 241 6.15 -2.44 0.03
N PHE A 242 7.39 -2.01 0.35
CA PHE A 242 7.66 -1.23 1.55
C PHE A 242 6.98 0.16 1.49
N LEU A 243 6.98 0.79 0.32
CA LEU A 243 6.23 2.03 0.09
C LEU A 243 4.74 1.87 0.40
N ALA A 244 4.12 0.76 -0.05
CA ALA A 244 2.73 0.47 0.24
C ALA A 244 2.45 0.35 1.74
N PHE A 245 3.35 -0.30 2.48
CA PHE A 245 3.28 -0.37 3.95
C PHE A 245 3.37 1.01 4.61
N VAL A 246 4.35 1.84 4.22
CA VAL A 246 4.48 3.19 4.79
C VAL A 246 3.23 4.02 4.47
N TYR A 247 2.64 3.86 3.28
CA TYR A 247 1.40 4.55 2.91
C TYR A 247 0.21 4.09 3.73
N THR A 248 0.08 2.79 4.02
CA THR A 248 -0.96 2.29 4.94
C THR A 248 -0.82 2.90 6.34
N ALA A 249 0.41 3.10 6.83
CA ALA A 249 0.65 3.72 8.12
C ALA A 249 0.34 5.23 8.11
N ILE A 250 0.77 5.95 7.07
CA ILE A 250 0.46 7.38 6.89
C ILE A 250 -1.05 7.59 6.78
N VAL A 251 -1.75 6.77 6.00
CA VAL A 251 -3.21 6.82 5.86
C VAL A 251 -3.89 6.55 7.20
N ALA A 252 -3.46 5.54 7.97
CA ALA A 252 -4.05 5.26 9.28
C ALA A 252 -3.86 6.41 10.29
N MET A 253 -2.74 7.15 10.21
CA MET A 253 -2.44 8.27 11.11
C MET A 253 -3.09 9.59 10.70
N LEU A 254 -3.21 9.85 9.40
CA LEU A 254 -3.69 11.12 8.84
C LEU A 254 -5.16 11.08 8.35
N LYS A 255 -5.86 9.96 8.54
CA LYS A 255 -7.32 9.85 8.28
C LYS A 255 -8.07 10.87 9.15
N SER A 256 -9.06 11.59 8.60
CA SER A 256 -9.89 12.53 9.39
C SER A 256 -10.67 11.87 10.52
N TYR A 257 -11.06 10.61 10.32
CA TYR A 257 -11.77 9.82 11.31
C TYR A 257 -11.07 8.45 11.44
N PRO A 258 -9.93 8.38 12.14
CA PRO A 258 -9.23 7.13 12.33
C PRO A 258 -9.97 6.25 13.33
N SER A 259 -10.12 4.98 12.99
CA SER A 259 -10.61 3.94 13.89
C SER A 259 -9.45 3.24 14.56
N ALA A 260 -9.66 2.75 15.78
CA ALA A 260 -8.71 1.86 16.46
C ALA A 260 -8.31 0.65 15.60
N GLY A 261 -9.22 0.20 14.72
CA GLY A 261 -9.00 -0.91 13.79
C GLY A 261 -8.09 -0.59 12.60
N ASP A 262 -7.90 0.69 12.27
CA ASP A 262 -6.97 1.10 11.20
C ASP A 262 -5.52 0.80 11.62
N SER A 263 -5.25 0.84 12.95
CA SER A 263 -3.95 0.45 13.49
C SER A 263 -3.64 -1.03 13.43
N ALA A 264 -4.68 -1.86 13.32
CA ALA A 264 -4.52 -3.30 13.26
C ALA A 264 -3.73 -3.74 12.03
N LEU A 265 -4.02 -3.13 10.88
CA LEU A 265 -3.46 -3.51 9.58
C LEU A 265 -1.98 -3.17 9.45
N TYR A 266 -1.57 -1.94 9.77
CA TYR A 266 -0.15 -1.60 9.65
C TYR A 266 0.69 -2.32 10.72
N LEU A 267 0.20 -2.50 11.95
CA LEU A 267 0.90 -3.29 12.97
C LEU A 267 1.04 -4.76 12.55
N GLY A 268 0.03 -5.35 11.90
CA GLY A 268 0.11 -6.70 11.34
C GLY A 268 1.11 -6.82 10.20
N LEU A 269 1.13 -5.82 9.29
CA LEU A 269 2.08 -5.77 8.17
C LEU A 269 3.53 -5.52 8.63
N LEU A 270 3.75 -4.95 9.81
CA LEU A 270 5.10 -4.75 10.36
C LEU A 270 5.88 -6.07 10.39
N GLY A 271 5.23 -7.19 10.73
CA GLY A 271 5.88 -8.51 10.73
C GLY A 271 6.43 -8.95 9.38
N LEU A 272 5.87 -8.45 8.28
CA LEU A 272 6.32 -8.77 6.93
C LEU A 272 7.64 -8.05 6.60
N PHE A 273 7.81 -6.84 7.11
CA PHE A 273 8.98 -5.98 6.87
C PHE A 273 9.95 -5.91 8.05
N ALA A 274 9.66 -6.55 9.19
CA ALA A 274 10.53 -6.54 10.37
C ALA A 274 11.96 -7.00 10.06
N ASN A 275 12.10 -8.05 9.24
CA ASN A 275 13.39 -8.54 8.80
C ASN A 275 14.13 -7.55 7.87
N GLU A 276 13.41 -6.71 7.13
CA GLU A 276 14.01 -5.65 6.31
C GLU A 276 14.41 -4.44 7.15
N LEU A 277 13.64 -4.13 8.20
CA LEU A 277 13.90 -3.03 9.13
C LEU A 277 15.06 -3.33 10.10
N ALA A 278 15.22 -4.59 10.52
CA ALA A 278 16.30 -5.01 11.43
C ALA A 278 17.66 -5.18 10.73
N GLY A 279 17.71 -5.11 9.40
CA GLY A 279 18.90 -5.38 8.58
C GLY A 279 19.71 -4.15 8.17
N THR A 280 19.56 -3.01 8.85
CA THR A 280 20.47 -1.86 8.74
C THR A 280 21.61 -1.95 9.73
#